data_AF-A0A1J4N0Z3-F1
#
_entry.id   AF-A0A1J4N0Z3-F1
#
_cell.length_a   1.000
_cell.length_b   1.000
_cell.length_c   1.000
_cell.angle_alpha   90.00
_cell.angle_beta   90.00
_cell.angle_gamma   90.00
#
_symmetry.space_group_name_H-M   'P 1'
#
loop_
_entity.id
_entity.type
_entity.pdbx_description
1 polymer ?
#
loop_
_entity_poly.entity_id
_entity_poly.type
_entity_poly.pdbx_seq_one_letter_code
_entity_poly.pdbx_strand_id
1 'polypeptide(L)'
;MAGGILALGVFALVRAGSIAEPVTAAGAIGPRTMPYFVGGLLVVTGGITLARVLRGERGEAEGGEDVDLSGGTDWLTAVLLAVAVLGHALLIGVIGWPLAGAALFTAGAVILGARPWWRALVVGLIMAFAIQLVFAGGLGVSLPPGPLLEGVAFLHG
;
A
#
# COMPACT_ATOMS: atom_id res chain seq x y z
N MET A 1 17.62 12.46 -9.00
CA MET A 1 16.88 11.39 -8.28
C MET A 1 17.30 11.23 -6.81
N ALA A 2 18.59 11.09 -6.47
CA ALA A 2 19.05 10.81 -5.09
C ALA A 2 18.53 11.79 -4.02
N GLY A 3 18.60 13.10 -4.29
CA GLY A 3 18.05 14.12 -3.38
C GLY A 3 16.53 14.04 -3.21
N GLY A 4 15.80 13.55 -4.23
CA GLY A 4 14.35 13.39 -4.18
C GLY A 4 13.93 12.27 -3.23
N ILE A 5 14.62 11.12 -3.27
CA ILE A 5 14.37 9.99 -2.36
C ILE A 5 14.63 10.40 -0.91
N LEU A 6 15.77 11.06 -0.67
CA LEU A 6 16.13 11.55 0.66
C LEU A 6 15.09 12.57 1.18
N ALA A 7 14.69 13.53 0.35
CA ALA A 7 13.68 14.52 0.71
C ALA A 7 12.32 13.88 1.02
N LEU A 8 11.88 12.90 0.22
CA LEU A 8 10.65 12.13 0.47
C LEU A 8 10.73 11.35 1.78
N GLY A 9 11.87 10.73 2.08
CA GLY A 9 12.11 10.04 3.34
C GLY A 9 11.99 10.97 4.53
N VAL A 10 12.69 12.12 4.50
CA VAL A 10 12.60 13.14 5.57
C VAL A 10 11.17 13.65 5.72
N PHE A 11 10.50 13.97 4.60
CA PHE A 11 9.10 14.39 4.62
C PHE A 11 8.20 13.33 5.28
N ALA A 12 8.34 12.05 4.90
CA ALA A 12 7.57 10.96 5.48
C ALA A 12 7.78 10.85 7.00
N LEU A 13 9.03 10.98 7.47
CA LEU A 13 9.35 10.96 8.91
C LEU A 13 8.72 12.14 9.68
N VAL A 14 8.77 13.35 9.11
CA VAL A 14 8.15 14.54 9.71
C VAL A 14 6.64 14.38 9.77
N ARG A 15 6.02 13.88 8.70
CA ARG A 15 4.57 13.66 8.65
C ARG A 15 4.12 12.53 9.56
N ALA A 16 4.92 11.48 9.71
CA ALA A 16 4.64 10.38 10.64
C ALA A 16 4.46 10.87 12.08
N GLY A 17 5.27 11.85 12.51
CA GLY A 17 5.16 12.46 13.83
C GLY A 17 3.84 13.20 14.09
N SER A 18 3.13 13.60 13.04
CA SER A 18 1.82 14.27 13.14
C SER A 18 0.62 13.34 13.18
N ILE A 19 0.83 12.02 13.01
CA ILE A 19 -0.26 11.03 13.06
C ILE A 19 -0.73 10.90 14.50
N ALA A 20 -2.02 11.07 14.78
CA ALA A 20 -2.57 10.89 16.13
C ALA A 20 -2.45 9.42 16.57
N GLU A 21 -2.04 9.20 17.82
CA GLU A 21 -1.91 7.86 18.39
C GLU A 21 -2.93 7.70 19.52
N PRO A 22 -3.85 6.70 19.45
CA PRO A 22 -4.79 6.45 20.53
C PRO A 22 -4.05 6.12 21.83
N VAL A 23 -4.53 6.63 22.97
CA VAL A 23 -3.93 6.39 24.30
C VAL A 23 -3.89 4.89 24.66
N THR A 24 -4.76 4.09 24.04
CA THR A 24 -4.81 2.62 24.14
C THR A 24 -3.69 1.89 23.39
N ALA A 25 -2.92 2.58 22.53
CA ALA A 25 -1.83 1.98 21.74
C ALA A 25 -0.48 1.97 22.47
N ALA A 26 -0.42 2.41 23.74
CA ALA A 26 0.79 2.39 24.55
C ALA A 26 1.28 0.94 24.77
N GLY A 27 2.17 0.47 23.90
CA GLY A 27 2.77 -0.87 23.92
C GLY A 27 2.49 -1.74 22.69
N ALA A 28 1.59 -1.33 21.79
CA ALA A 28 1.33 -2.01 20.52
C ALA A 28 2.13 -1.36 19.37
N ILE A 29 2.31 -2.08 18.26
CA ILE A 29 2.86 -1.53 17.03
C ILE A 29 1.86 -0.52 16.47
N GLY A 30 2.04 0.76 16.82
CA GLY A 30 1.12 1.83 16.48
C GLY A 30 1.10 2.19 14.98
N PRO A 31 0.10 2.97 14.53
CA PRO A 31 -0.06 3.38 13.13
C PRO A 31 1.13 4.18 12.57
N ARG A 32 2.02 4.65 13.45
CA ARG A 32 3.26 5.36 13.11
C ARG A 32 4.41 4.44 12.70
N THR A 33 4.39 3.15 13.07
CA THR A 33 5.54 2.26 12.87
C THR A 33 5.88 2.07 11.40
N MET A 34 4.88 1.82 10.55
CA MET A 34 5.09 1.65 9.11
C MET A 34 5.70 2.91 8.46
N PRO A 35 5.11 4.11 8.65
CA PRO A 35 5.69 5.36 8.15
C PRO A 35 7.12 5.61 8.63
N TYR A 36 7.43 5.34 9.90
CA TYR A 36 8.80 5.48 10.42
C TYR A 36 9.78 4.49 9.79
N PHE A 37 9.37 3.23 9.63
CA PHE A 37 10.21 2.20 9.04
C PHE A 37 10.54 2.52 7.57
N VAL A 38 9.52 2.81 6.76
CA VAL A 38 9.69 3.15 5.34
C VAL A 38 10.44 4.47 5.18
N GLY A 39 10.08 5.50 5.95
CA GLY A 39 10.77 6.79 5.94
C GLY A 39 12.24 6.67 6.30
N GLY A 40 12.57 5.84 7.30
CA GLY A 40 13.95 5.55 7.69
C GLY A 40 14.74 4.87 6.57
N LEU A 41 14.15 3.86 5.92
CA LEU A 41 14.77 3.17 4.79
C LEU A 41 15.05 4.14 3.63
N LEU A 42 14.11 5.03 3.30
CA LEU A 42 14.26 6.06 2.27
C LEU A 42 15.37 7.05 2.61
N VAL A 43 15.47 7.49 3.87
CA VAL A 43 16.55 8.39 4.31
C VAL A 43 17.91 7.72 4.23
N VAL A 44 18.03 6.47 4.72
CA VAL A 44 19.29 5.72 4.70
C VAL A 44 19.75 5.50 3.27
N THR A 45 18.90 4.92 2.44
CA THR A 45 19.23 4.63 1.03
C THR A 45 19.48 5.91 0.24
N GLY A 46 18.61 6.91 0.35
CA GLY A 46 18.77 8.21 -0.30
C GLY A 46 20.06 8.93 0.12
N GLY A 47 20.41 8.86 1.42
CA GLY A 47 21.65 9.43 1.96
C GLY A 47 22.90 8.72 1.43
N ILE A 48 22.89 7.38 1.39
CA ILE A 48 23.98 6.58 0.80
C ILE A 48 24.14 6.94 -0.68
N THR A 49 23.05 6.95 -1.47
CA THR A 49 23.09 7.27 -2.89
C THR A 49 23.58 8.70 -3.12
N LEU A 50 23.13 9.67 -2.31
CA LEU A 50 23.59 11.06 -2.40
C LEU A 50 25.09 11.16 -2.11
N ALA A 51 25.58 10.50 -1.07
CA ALA A 51 27.00 10.48 -0.74
C ALA A 51 27.85 9.88 -1.88
N ARG A 52 27.38 8.78 -2.51
CA ARG A 52 28.04 8.17 -3.69
C ARG A 52 28.10 9.14 -4.87
N VAL A 53 26.99 9.79 -5.20
CA VAL A 53 26.93 10.80 -6.27
C VAL A 53 27.88 11.97 -6.00
N LEU A 54 27.95 12.46 -4.76
CA LEU A 54 28.88 13.53 -4.37
C LEU A 54 30.36 13.09 -4.42
N ARG A 55 30.65 11.81 -4.24
CA ARG A 55 31.98 11.21 -4.43
C ARG A 55 32.33 11.00 -5.90
N GLY A 56 31.44 11.35 -6.82
CA GLY A 56 31.63 11.19 -8.26
C GLY A 56 31.25 9.79 -8.78
N GLU A 57 30.72 8.91 -7.92
CA GLU A 57 30.18 7.63 -8.36
C GLU A 57 28.88 7.87 -9.11
N ARG A 58 28.88 7.60 -10.41
CA ARG A 58 27.68 7.60 -11.23
C ARG A 58 27.27 6.15 -11.40
N GLY A 59 26.01 5.84 -11.11
CA GLY A 59 25.46 4.55 -11.49
C GLY A 59 25.64 4.38 -12.99
N GLU A 60 26.22 3.27 -13.42
CA GLU A 60 26.07 2.87 -14.81
C GLU A 60 24.58 2.80 -15.08
N ALA A 61 24.14 3.36 -16.21
CA ALA A 61 22.78 3.11 -16.64
C ALA A 61 22.68 1.59 -16.80
N GLU A 62 21.97 0.93 -15.88
CA GLU A 62 21.55 -0.45 -16.11
C GLU A 62 20.92 -0.42 -17.50
N GLY A 63 21.49 -1.20 -18.43
CA GLY A 63 20.94 -1.35 -19.76
C GLY A 63 19.50 -1.81 -19.55
N GLY A 64 18.56 -0.88 -19.78
CA GLY A 64 17.15 -1.13 -19.50
C GLY A 64 16.78 -2.45 -20.14
N GLU A 65 16.20 -3.34 -19.34
CA GLU A 65 15.54 -4.56 -19.82
C GLU A 65 14.78 -4.19 -21.09
N ASP A 66 15.19 -4.72 -22.24
CA ASP A 66 14.83 -4.30 -23.61
C ASP A 66 13.40 -3.71 -23.69
N VAL A 67 13.27 -2.43 -23.33
CA VAL A 67 11.96 -1.81 -23.16
C VAL A 67 11.57 -1.45 -24.57
N ASP A 68 10.60 -2.18 -25.11
CA ASP A 68 9.98 -1.81 -26.37
C ASP A 68 9.24 -0.48 -26.19
N LEU A 69 9.97 0.62 -26.41
CA LEU A 69 9.46 1.99 -26.35
C LEU A 69 8.48 2.27 -27.51
N SER A 70 8.27 1.33 -28.44
CA SER A 70 7.24 1.45 -29.48
C SER A 70 5.84 1.15 -28.94
N GLY A 71 5.73 0.46 -27.80
CA GLY A 71 4.47 0.27 -27.07
C GLY A 71 4.04 1.55 -26.36
N GLY A 72 2.95 2.16 -26.81
CA GLY A 72 2.32 3.28 -26.10
C GLY A 72 1.83 2.85 -24.70
N THR A 73 1.78 3.79 -23.75
CA THR A 73 1.19 3.55 -22.42
C THR A 73 -0.27 3.11 -22.54
N ASP A 74 -0.63 2.00 -21.90
CA ASP A 74 -2.03 1.58 -21.78
C ASP A 74 -2.77 2.46 -20.75
N TRP A 75 -3.20 3.62 -21.24
CA TRP A 75 -3.94 4.60 -20.46
C TRP A 75 -5.28 4.08 -19.98
N LEU A 76 -5.91 3.15 -20.71
CA LEU A 76 -7.19 2.58 -20.31
C LEU A 76 -7.00 1.74 -19.04
N THR A 77 -6.03 0.82 -19.04
CA THR A 77 -5.71 0.02 -17.87
C THR A 77 -5.33 0.89 -16.68
N ALA A 78 -4.51 1.93 -16.89
CA ALA A 78 -4.15 2.86 -15.83
C ALA A 78 -5.37 3.58 -15.22
N VAL A 79 -6.28 4.08 -16.05
CA VAL A 79 -7.50 4.75 -15.60
C VAL A 79 -8.43 3.77 -14.88
N LEU A 80 -8.59 2.55 -15.38
CA LEU A 80 -9.43 1.53 -14.73
C LEU A 80 -8.89 1.15 -13.35
N LEU A 81 -7.57 1.01 -13.20
CA LEU A 81 -6.95 0.74 -11.91
C LEU A 81 -7.13 1.93 -10.95
N ALA A 82 -6.98 3.17 -11.44
CA ALA A 82 -7.24 4.36 -10.63
C ALA A 82 -8.70 4.42 -10.15
N VAL A 83 -9.66 4.10 -11.03
CA VAL A 83 -11.09 4.00 -10.67
C VAL A 83 -11.32 2.89 -9.64
N ALA A 84 -10.66 1.73 -9.76
CA ALA A 84 -10.78 0.66 -8.77
C ALA A 84 -10.28 1.09 -7.38
N VAL A 85 -9.16 1.82 -7.32
CA VAL A 85 -8.63 2.39 -6.06
C VAL A 85 -9.59 3.42 -5.46
N LEU A 86 -10.12 4.33 -6.27
CA LEU A 86 -11.11 5.31 -5.81
C LEU A 86 -12.40 4.62 -5.33
N GLY A 87 -12.88 3.62 -6.09
CA GLY A 87 -14.03 2.81 -5.72
C GLY A 87 -13.83 2.12 -4.37
N HIS A 88 -12.66 1.53 -4.13
CA HIS A 88 -12.30 0.96 -2.84
C HIS A 88 -12.42 1.98 -1.70
N ALA A 89 -11.82 3.16 -1.85
CA ALA A 89 -11.87 4.21 -0.83
C ALA A 89 -13.31 4.61 -0.47
N LEU A 90 -14.19 4.69 -1.46
CA LEU A 90 -15.61 4.98 -1.25
C LEU A 90 -16.37 3.80 -0.63
N LEU A 91 -16.05 2.57 -1.03
CA LEU A 91 -16.69 1.34 -0.55
C LEU A 91 -16.38 1.04 0.92
N ILE A 92 -15.22 1.43 1.44
CA ILE A 92 -14.85 1.20 2.85
C ILE A 92 -15.93 1.74 3.79
N GLY A 93 -16.45 2.95 3.54
CA GLY A 93 -17.46 3.57 4.39
C GLY A 93 -18.86 2.96 4.26
N VAL A 94 -19.11 2.16 3.21
CA VAL A 94 -20.43 1.60 2.91
C VAL A 94 -20.52 0.13 3.30
N ILE A 95 -19.55 -0.68 2.87
CA ILE A 95 -19.56 -2.15 3.04
C ILE A 95 -18.43 -2.66 3.95
N GLY A 96 -17.63 -1.75 4.50
CA GLY A 96 -16.48 -2.10 5.32
C GLY A 96 -15.24 -2.45 4.53
N TRP A 97 -14.11 -2.47 5.23
CA TRP A 97 -12.79 -2.67 4.65
C TRP A 97 -12.57 -4.07 4.05
N PRO A 98 -12.97 -5.20 4.67
CA PRO A 98 -12.67 -6.52 4.12
C PRO A 98 -13.32 -6.76 2.75
N LEU A 99 -14.58 -6.35 2.60
CA LEU A 99 -15.32 -6.51 1.35
C LEU A 99 -14.86 -5.49 0.29
N ALA A 100 -14.62 -4.24 0.70
CA ALA A 100 -14.04 -3.24 -0.19
C ALA A 100 -12.65 -3.67 -0.70
N GLY A 101 -11.82 -4.26 0.17
CA GLY A 101 -10.49 -4.78 -0.16
C GLY A 101 -10.56 -5.95 -1.12
N ALA A 102 -11.48 -6.90 -0.88
CA ALA A 102 -11.72 -8.01 -1.79
C ALA A 102 -12.10 -7.49 -3.19
N ALA A 103 -13.02 -6.52 -3.27
CA ALA A 103 -13.41 -5.89 -4.52
C ALA A 103 -12.22 -5.23 -5.24
N LEU A 104 -11.33 -4.55 -4.52
CA LEU A 104 -10.11 -3.95 -5.08
C LEU A 104 -9.18 -5.00 -5.68
N PHE A 105 -8.85 -6.05 -4.93
CA PHE A 105 -7.96 -7.11 -5.40
C PHE A 105 -8.53 -7.85 -6.61
N THR A 106 -9.82 -8.15 -6.58
CA THR A 106 -10.51 -8.79 -7.71
C THR A 106 -10.56 -7.88 -8.93
N ALA A 107 -10.93 -6.61 -8.76
CA ALA A 107 -10.98 -5.64 -9.86
C ALA A 107 -9.60 -5.47 -10.50
N GLY A 108 -8.55 -5.26 -9.68
CA GLY A 108 -7.18 -5.15 -10.17
C GLY A 108 -6.74 -6.38 -10.96
N ALA A 109 -6.97 -7.58 -10.43
CA ALA A 109 -6.65 -8.82 -11.14
C ALA A 109 -7.41 -8.96 -12.47
N VAL A 110 -8.71 -8.66 -12.50
CA VAL A 110 -9.53 -8.75 -13.71
C VAL A 110 -9.12 -7.71 -14.76
N ILE A 111 -8.84 -6.47 -14.34
CA ILE A 111 -8.35 -5.39 -15.20
C ILE A 111 -7.02 -5.80 -15.84
N LEU A 112 -6.14 -6.45 -15.07
CA LEU A 112 -4.85 -6.99 -15.53
C LEU A 112 -4.98 -8.32 -16.30
N GLY A 113 -6.20 -8.75 -16.64
CA GLY A 113 -6.43 -9.88 -17.54
C GLY A 113 -6.63 -11.23 -16.85
N ALA A 114 -6.79 -11.29 -15.53
CA ALA A 114 -7.02 -12.55 -14.83
C ALA A 114 -8.31 -13.23 -15.31
N ARG A 115 -8.15 -14.44 -15.85
CA ARG A 115 -9.25 -15.32 -16.25
C ARG A 115 -9.05 -16.71 -15.64
N PRO A 116 -10.10 -17.37 -15.15
CA PRO A 116 -11.48 -16.87 -14.99
C PRO A 116 -11.65 -15.93 -13.79
N TRP A 117 -12.60 -14.99 -13.89
CA TRP A 117 -12.83 -13.92 -12.90
C TRP A 117 -13.18 -14.44 -11.50
N TRP A 118 -13.80 -15.63 -11.39
CA TRP A 118 -14.15 -16.21 -10.09
C TRP A 118 -12.92 -16.57 -9.25
N ARG A 119 -11.78 -16.92 -9.89
CA ARG A 119 -10.52 -17.17 -9.17
C ARG A 119 -9.98 -15.88 -8.58
N ALA A 120 -10.06 -14.78 -9.32
CA ALA A 120 -9.69 -13.45 -8.82
C ALA A 120 -10.60 -13.02 -7.65
N LEU A 121 -11.88 -13.41 -7.68
CA LEU A 121 -12.80 -13.17 -6.56
C LEU A 121 -12.39 -13.94 -5.30
N VAL A 122 -12.13 -15.24 -5.42
CA VAL A 122 -11.72 -16.09 -4.29
C VAL A 122 -10.40 -15.61 -3.71
N VAL A 123 -9.39 -15.35 -4.55
CA VAL A 123 -8.09 -14.85 -4.10
C VAL A 123 -8.21 -13.48 -3.48
N GLY A 124 -9.01 -12.58 -4.06
CA GLY A 124 -9.24 -11.24 -3.51
C GLY A 124 -9.87 -11.30 -2.12
N LEU A 125 -10.85 -12.18 -1.92
CA LEU A 125 -11.47 -12.42 -0.62
C LEU A 125 -10.45 -12.93 0.40
N ILE A 126 -9.70 -13.98 0.05
CA ILE A 126 -8.67 -14.55 0.94
C ILE A 126 -7.64 -13.48 1.31
N MET A 127 -7.15 -12.70 0.34
CA MET A 127 -6.14 -11.67 0.56
C MET A 127 -6.64 -10.58 1.50
N ALA A 128 -7.86 -10.08 1.28
CA ALA A 128 -8.45 -9.05 2.13
C ALA A 128 -8.60 -9.53 3.57
N PHE A 129 -9.18 -10.72 3.78
CA PHE A 129 -9.33 -11.27 5.14
C PHE A 129 -8.00 -11.62 5.80
N ALA A 130 -7.03 -12.15 5.05
CA ALA A 130 -5.69 -12.41 5.58
C ALA A 130 -5.02 -11.12 6.08
N ILE A 131 -5.10 -10.04 5.30
CA ILE A 131 -4.58 -8.73 5.71
C ILE A 131 -5.35 -8.19 6.92
N GLN A 132 -6.69 -8.31 6.98
CA GLN A 132 -7.45 -7.93 8.18
C GLN A 132 -6.90 -8.64 9.41
N LEU A 133 -6.69 -9.96 9.34
CA LEU A 133 -6.24 -10.76 10.48
C LEU A 133 -4.83 -10.40 10.91
N VAL A 134 -3.93 -10.15 9.95
CA VAL A 134 -2.55 -9.72 10.24
C VAL A 134 -2.54 -8.34 10.90
N PHE A 135 -3.39 -7.42 10.46
CA PHE A 135 -3.44 -6.06 11.02
C PHE A 135 -4.16 -6.02 12.37
N ALA A 136 -5.30 -6.68 12.49
CA ALA A 136 -6.04 -6.79 13.74
C ALA A 136 -5.20 -7.50 14.81
N GLY A 137 -4.63 -8.68 14.49
CA GLY A 137 -3.84 -9.46 15.44
C GLY A 137 -2.41 -8.96 15.65
N GLY A 138 -1.76 -8.41 14.62
CA GLY A 138 -0.35 -8.00 14.68
C GLY A 138 -0.14 -6.55 15.10
N LEU A 139 -1.07 -5.65 14.78
CA LEU A 139 -0.96 -4.22 15.06
C LEU A 139 -2.00 -3.73 16.08
N GLY A 140 -3.01 -4.54 16.41
CA GLY A 140 -4.15 -4.09 17.22
C GLY A 140 -4.99 -3.02 16.51
N VAL A 141 -4.90 -2.95 15.17
CA VAL A 141 -5.63 -1.97 14.36
C VAL A 141 -6.73 -2.70 13.61
N SER A 142 -7.96 -2.51 14.06
CA SER A 142 -9.16 -3.05 13.41
C SER A 142 -9.79 -2.02 12.50
N LEU A 143 -9.93 -2.38 11.22
CA LEU A 143 -10.59 -1.55 10.22
C LEU A 143 -12.11 -1.78 10.25
N PRO A 144 -12.92 -0.80 9.81
CA PRO A 144 -14.38 -0.92 9.87
C PRO A 144 -14.86 -2.20 9.19
N PRO A 145 -15.53 -3.11 9.90
CA PRO A 145 -15.98 -4.38 9.31
C PRO A 145 -17.11 -4.15 8.30
N GLY A 146 -17.87 -3.06 8.47
CA GLY A 146 -19.03 -2.73 7.64
C GLY A 146 -20.30 -3.43 8.13
N PRO A 147 -21.48 -2.98 7.67
CA PRO A 147 -22.78 -3.35 8.23
C PRO A 147 -23.09 -4.85 8.18
N LEU A 148 -22.53 -5.57 7.21
CA LEU A 148 -22.74 -7.02 7.06
C LEU A 148 -21.86 -7.85 8.01
N LEU A 149 -20.83 -7.24 8.60
CA LEU A 149 -19.82 -7.91 9.40
C LEU A 149 -19.68 -7.29 10.81
N GLU A 150 -20.64 -6.48 11.26
CA GLU A 150 -20.61 -5.87 12.61
C GLU A 150 -20.71 -6.90 13.75
N GLY A 151 -21.21 -8.11 13.48
CA GLY A 151 -21.39 -9.16 14.49
C GLY A 151 -20.24 -10.17 14.62
N VAL A 152 -19.21 -10.10 13.77
CA VAL A 152 -18.13 -11.09 13.77
C VAL A 152 -16.97 -10.63 14.65
N ALA A 153 -16.96 -11.14 15.89
CA ALA A 153 -16.04 -10.72 16.95
C ALA A 153 -14.54 -10.73 16.57
N PHE A 154 -14.11 -11.63 15.67
CA PHE A 154 -12.70 -11.69 15.24
C PHE A 154 -12.28 -10.58 14.26
N LEU A 155 -13.22 -9.77 13.76
CA LEU A 155 -12.92 -8.58 12.95
C LEU A 155 -12.78 -7.32 13.80
N HIS A 156 -13.20 -7.39 15.07
CA HIS A 156 -12.99 -6.39 16.10
C HIS A 156 -11.83 -6.88 16.97
N GLY A 157 -10.61 -6.79 16.43
CA GLY A 157 -9.37 -7.04 17.19
C GLY A 157 -9.29 -6.24 18.47
#